data_AF-A0A5B7SX46-F1
#
_entry.id   AF-A0A5B7SX46-F1
#
_cell.length_a   1.000
_cell.length_b   1.000
_cell.length_c   1.000
_cell.angle_alpha   90.00
_cell.angle_beta   90.00
_cell.angle_gamma   90.00
#
_symmetry.space_group_name_H-M   'P 1'
#
loop_
_entity.id
_entity.type
_entity.pdbx_description
1 polymer ?
#
loop_
_entity_poly.entity_id
_entity_poly.type
_entity_poly.pdbx_seq_one_letter_code
_entity_poly.pdbx_strand_id
1 'polypeptide(L)'
;MRLLFVPFKVPLITLLFVGLSFAQERVTKEAKIIVVVNEKLDAVEQIELYASFQKLKEKQLEEKYAHHKFFLGVLKGTYTITENWIVPGKNTTIVMYTDKRFYPPDQFYRGDDLAPGDALNLGTTMAKVIANKQGELILKTE
;
A
#
# COMPACT_ATOMS: atom_id res chain seq x y z
N MET A 1 20.03 32.87 61.83
CA MET A 1 18.77 33.30 61.20
C MET A 1 19.09 34.03 59.90
N ARG A 2 18.96 33.37 58.75
CA ARG A 2 18.52 33.92 57.44
C ARG A 2 18.61 32.80 56.40
N LEU A 3 17.44 32.28 56.05
CA LEU A 3 17.18 31.29 55.01
C LEU A 3 17.56 31.86 53.64
N LEU A 4 18.36 31.12 52.88
CA LEU A 4 18.58 31.34 51.45
C LEU A 4 17.35 30.87 50.68
N PHE A 5 16.50 31.80 50.26
CA PHE A 5 15.43 31.57 49.30
C PHE A 5 15.94 31.93 47.90
N VAL A 6 16.15 30.93 47.05
CA VAL A 6 16.34 31.14 45.61
C VAL A 6 15.00 30.83 44.93
N PRO A 7 14.31 31.80 44.30
CA PRO A 7 13.09 31.49 43.55
C PRO A 7 13.46 30.84 42.22
N PHE A 8 13.37 29.52 42.17
CA PHE A 8 13.43 28.73 40.93
C PHE A 8 12.00 28.49 40.43
N LYS A 9 11.55 29.13 39.33
CA LYS A 9 10.34 28.71 38.60
C LYS A 9 10.46 28.95 37.07
N VAL A 10 10.99 27.92 36.41
CA VAL A 10 10.65 27.31 35.09
C VAL A 10 10.32 28.23 33.89
N PRO A 11 11.10 28.19 32.79
CA PRO A 11 10.60 28.62 31.49
C PRO A 11 9.70 27.52 30.90
N LEU A 12 8.43 27.87 30.68
CA LEU A 12 7.44 27.11 29.94
C LEU A 12 7.86 27.04 28.46
N ILE A 13 8.59 25.98 28.08
CA ILE A 13 8.87 25.66 26.67
C ILE A 13 7.74 24.76 26.18
N THR A 14 6.68 25.37 25.65
CA THR A 14 5.68 24.68 24.83
C THR A 14 6.32 24.32 23.49
N LEU A 15 6.91 23.14 23.42
CA LEU A 15 7.45 22.56 22.19
C LEU A 15 6.25 22.04 21.36
N LEU A 16 5.75 22.89 20.47
CA LEU A 16 4.77 22.53 19.45
C LEU A 16 5.46 21.59 18.43
N PHE A 17 5.42 20.28 18.68
CA PHE A 17 5.69 19.30 17.63
C PHE A 17 4.51 19.30 16.67
N VAL A 18 4.51 20.22 15.70
CA VAL A 18 3.67 20.09 14.51
C VAL A 18 4.26 18.93 13.72
N GLY A 19 3.68 17.75 13.92
CA GLY A 19 3.98 16.56 13.15
C GLY A 19 3.56 16.78 11.69
N LEU A 20 4.45 17.37 10.90
CA LEU A 20 4.39 17.29 9.46
C LEU A 20 4.60 15.82 9.09
N SER A 21 3.51 15.11 8.83
CA SER A 21 3.56 13.78 8.23
C SER A 21 4.07 13.95 6.80
N PHE A 22 5.38 13.92 6.63
CA PHE A 22 5.99 13.84 5.32
C PHE A 22 5.72 12.44 4.77
N ALA A 23 4.85 12.35 3.76
CA ALA A 23 4.76 11.16 2.94
C ALA A 23 6.16 10.88 2.38
N GLN A 24 6.78 9.77 2.79
CA GLN A 24 8.15 9.45 2.39
C GLN A 24 8.13 8.87 0.98
N GLU A 25 8.74 9.58 0.02
CA GLU A 25 8.98 9.06 -1.33
C GLU A 25 10.12 8.04 -1.30
N ARG A 26 9.94 6.91 -1.99
CA ARG A 26 10.91 5.84 -2.12
C ARG A 26 11.11 5.52 -3.60
N VAL A 27 12.37 5.32 -3.95
CA VAL A 27 12.78 4.83 -5.28
C VAL A 27 13.37 3.44 -5.07
N THR A 28 12.86 2.47 -5.81
CA THR A 28 13.33 1.08 -5.72
C THR A 28 13.47 0.47 -7.10
N LYS A 29 14.46 -0.41 -7.25
CA LYS A 29 14.53 -1.31 -8.41
C LYS A 29 13.33 -2.26 -8.43
N GLU A 30 12.89 -2.71 -7.25
CA GLU A 30 11.73 -3.59 -7.07
C GLU A 30 11.29 -3.60 -5.58
N ALA A 31 10.00 -3.42 -5.32
CA ALA A 31 9.40 -3.65 -3.99
C ALA A 31 8.38 -4.78 -4.07
N LYS A 32 8.45 -5.73 -3.12
CA LYS A 32 7.42 -6.76 -2.96
C LYS A 32 6.18 -6.14 -2.31
N ILE A 33 5.03 -6.37 -2.91
CA ILE A 33 3.77 -5.78 -2.52
C ILE A 33 2.68 -6.85 -2.37
N ILE A 34 1.60 -6.45 -1.68
CA ILE A 34 0.31 -7.12 -1.71
C ILE A 34 -0.67 -6.19 -2.42
N VAL A 35 -1.33 -6.72 -3.46
CA VAL A 35 -2.43 -6.05 -4.13
C VAL A 35 -3.72 -6.50 -3.47
N VAL A 36 -4.47 -5.54 -2.92
CA VAL A 36 -5.73 -5.78 -2.23
C VAL A 36 -6.87 -5.56 -3.22
N VAL A 37 -7.61 -6.62 -3.49
CA VAL A 37 -8.69 -6.64 -4.48
C VAL A 37 -10.02 -6.88 -3.77
N ASN A 38 -11.00 -6.03 -4.04
CA ASN A 38 -12.36 -6.25 -3.56
C ASN A 38 -12.98 -7.43 -4.30
N GLU A 39 -13.47 -8.44 -3.57
CA GLU A 39 -14.04 -9.65 -4.16
C GLU A 39 -15.32 -9.41 -4.95
N LYS A 40 -16.11 -8.40 -4.56
CA LYS A 40 -17.43 -8.13 -5.18
C LYS A 40 -17.31 -7.27 -6.43
N LEU A 41 -16.34 -6.37 -6.46
CA LEU A 41 -16.13 -5.43 -7.55
C LEU A 41 -15.02 -5.87 -8.51
N ASP A 42 -14.24 -6.89 -8.14
CA ASP A 42 -13.01 -7.34 -8.81
C ASP A 42 -12.03 -6.17 -9.12
N ALA A 43 -12.10 -5.13 -8.29
CA ALA A 43 -11.34 -3.89 -8.41
C ALA A 43 -10.19 -3.83 -7.40
N VAL A 44 -9.06 -3.23 -7.78
CA VAL A 44 -7.93 -2.99 -6.89
C VAL A 44 -8.22 -1.78 -6.01
N GLU A 45 -8.36 -2.00 -4.71
CA GLU A 45 -8.63 -0.92 -3.76
C GLU A 45 -7.36 -0.25 -3.26
N GLN A 46 -6.32 -1.04 -2.96
CA GLN A 46 -5.07 -0.51 -2.41
C GLN A 46 -3.90 -1.46 -2.62
N ILE A 47 -2.70 -0.92 -2.45
CA ILE A 47 -1.44 -1.64 -2.50
C ILE A 47 -0.74 -1.51 -1.15
N GLU A 48 -0.25 -2.62 -0.60
CA GLU A 48 0.41 -2.68 0.70
C GLU A 48 1.84 -3.21 0.53
N LEU A 49 2.76 -2.79 1.41
CA LEU A 49 4.09 -3.40 1.44
C LEU A 49 3.99 -4.82 2.00
N TYR A 50 4.53 -5.80 1.26
CA TYR A 50 4.54 -7.20 1.69
C TYR A 50 5.13 -7.38 3.10
N ALA A 51 6.23 -6.67 3.39
CA ALA A 51 6.92 -6.76 4.67
C ALA A 51 6.08 -6.28 5.87
N SER A 52 5.15 -5.35 5.64
CA SER A 52 4.20 -4.87 6.65
C SER A 52 3.01 -5.82 6.74
N PHE A 53 2.48 -6.22 5.59
CA PHE A 53 1.28 -7.05 5.48
C PHE A 53 1.46 -8.45 6.11
N GLN A 54 2.62 -9.08 5.91
CA GLN A 54 2.91 -10.41 6.47
C GLN A 54 2.94 -10.47 8.00
N LYS A 55 2.97 -9.32 8.69
CA LYS A 55 2.95 -9.25 10.16
C LYS A 55 1.53 -9.29 10.73
N LEU A 56 0.52 -9.13 9.87
CA LEU A 56 -0.88 -9.20 10.27
C LEU A 56 -1.27 -10.65 10.52
N LYS A 57 -2.02 -10.88 11.59
CA LYS A 57 -2.66 -12.17 11.86
C LYS A 57 -3.92 -12.31 11.01
N GLU A 58 -4.29 -13.54 10.69
CA GLU A 58 -5.52 -13.87 9.94
C GLU A 58 -6.76 -13.15 10.47
N LYS A 59 -6.98 -13.20 11.79
CA LYS A 59 -8.08 -12.48 12.45
C LYS A 59 -8.09 -10.97 12.15
N GLN A 60 -6.92 -10.34 12.06
CA GLN A 60 -6.81 -8.91 11.74
C GLN A 60 -7.09 -8.64 10.26
N LEU A 61 -6.75 -9.59 9.38
CA LEU A 61 -7.10 -9.52 7.96
C LEU A 61 -8.60 -9.62 7.76
N GLU A 62 -9.26 -10.54 8.45
CA GLU A 62 -10.72 -10.71 8.38
C GLU A 62 -11.47 -9.50 8.94
N GLU A 63 -11.02 -8.95 10.07
CA GLU A 63 -11.62 -7.76 10.68
C GLU A 63 -11.43 -6.50 9.82
N LYS A 64 -10.23 -6.30 9.25
CA LYS A 64 -9.89 -5.08 8.48
C LYS A 64 -10.38 -5.15 7.03
N TYR A 65 -10.42 -6.33 6.44
CA TYR A 65 -10.63 -6.54 5.00
C TYR A 65 -11.65 -7.65 4.72
N ALA A 66 -12.81 -7.57 5.34
CA ALA A 66 -13.93 -8.43 4.96
C ALA A 66 -14.18 -8.35 3.45
N HIS A 67 -14.29 -9.49 2.76
CA HIS A 67 -14.52 -9.60 1.31
C HIS A 67 -13.38 -9.10 0.40
N HIS A 68 -12.13 -9.29 0.80
CA HIS A 68 -10.97 -8.99 -0.03
C HIS A 68 -10.15 -10.22 -0.39
N LYS A 69 -9.49 -10.12 -1.53
CA LYS A 69 -8.53 -11.08 -2.05
C LYS A 69 -7.16 -10.40 -2.07
N PHE A 70 -6.14 -11.13 -1.65
CA PHE A 70 -4.78 -10.59 -1.55
C PHE A 70 -3.87 -11.31 -2.54
N PHE A 71 -3.27 -10.56 -3.46
CA PHE A 71 -2.36 -11.09 -4.47
C PHE A 71 -0.95 -10.60 -4.24
N LEU A 72 0.02 -11.50 -4.41
CA LEU A 72 1.42 -11.11 -4.39
C LEU A 72 1.73 -10.31 -5.66
N GLY A 73 2.65 -9.36 -5.54
CA GLY A 73 3.12 -8.62 -6.69
C GLY A 73 4.45 -7.93 -6.46
N VAL A 74 4.91 -7.24 -7.51
CA VAL A 74 6.07 -6.37 -7.46
C VAL A 74 5.76 -4.99 -8.03
N LEU A 75 6.35 -3.97 -7.40
CA LEU A 75 6.30 -2.58 -7.85
C LEU A 75 7.69 -2.13 -8.28
N LYS A 76 7.81 -1.53 -9.45
CA LYS A 76 9.06 -1.00 -10.02
C LYS A 76 8.87 0.45 -10.41
N GLY A 77 9.60 1.35 -9.77
CA GLY A 77 9.46 2.79 -9.96
C GLY A 77 9.45 3.54 -8.64
N THR A 78 8.88 4.75 -8.66
CA THR A 78 8.73 5.58 -7.46
C THR A 78 7.38 5.30 -6.80
N TYR A 79 7.33 5.47 -5.49
CA TYR A 79 6.11 5.37 -4.72
C TYR A 79 6.23 6.14 -3.41
N THR A 80 5.10 6.53 -2.84
CA THR A 80 5.02 7.08 -1.48
C THR A 80 4.29 6.11 -0.58
N ILE A 81 4.55 6.20 0.72
CA ILE A 81 3.80 5.47 1.75
C ILE A 81 2.94 6.48 2.51
N THR A 82 1.64 6.23 2.56
CA THR A 82 0.66 7.05 3.26
C THR A 82 -0.18 6.14 4.16
N GLU A 83 -0.16 6.39 5.47
CA GLU A 83 -1.03 5.70 6.45
C GLU A 83 -1.05 4.15 6.36
N ASN A 84 0.05 3.57 5.84
CA ASN A 84 0.38 2.16 5.60
C ASN A 84 0.19 1.63 4.17
N TRP A 85 -0.55 2.29 3.30
CA TRP A 85 -0.62 1.87 1.89
C TRP A 85 0.42 2.58 1.02
N ILE A 86 0.64 1.99 -0.14
CA ILE A 86 1.51 2.50 -1.20
C ILE A 86 0.67 3.27 -2.20
N VAL A 87 1.12 4.48 -2.51
CA VAL A 87 0.63 5.24 -3.67
C VAL A 87 1.74 5.20 -4.73
N PRO A 88 1.55 4.49 -5.85
CA PRO A 88 2.51 4.46 -6.93
C PRO A 88 2.70 5.86 -7.53
N GLY A 89 3.94 6.23 -7.81
CA GLY A 89 4.27 7.42 -8.60
C GLY A 89 3.96 7.22 -10.09
N LYS A 90 4.21 8.25 -10.90
CA LYS A 90 4.03 8.18 -12.36
C LYS A 90 5.01 7.20 -13.01
N ASN A 91 4.60 6.58 -14.12
CA ASN A 91 5.43 5.67 -14.91
C ASN A 91 5.96 4.46 -14.09
N THR A 92 5.27 4.13 -13.00
CA THR A 92 5.57 2.98 -12.15
C THR A 92 4.89 1.75 -12.72
N THR A 93 5.63 0.63 -12.75
CA THR A 93 5.13 -0.66 -13.21
C THR A 93 4.72 -1.50 -12.02
N ILE A 94 3.52 -2.05 -12.07
CA ILE A 94 3.00 -2.99 -11.09
C ILE A 94 2.80 -4.33 -11.79
N VAL A 95 3.32 -5.41 -11.23
CA VAL A 95 3.04 -6.77 -11.68
C VAL A 95 2.29 -7.48 -10.56
N MET A 96 1.04 -7.82 -10.80
CA MET A 96 0.23 -8.65 -9.91
C MET A 96 0.28 -10.10 -10.38
N TYR A 97 0.67 -11.00 -9.49
CA TYR A 97 0.69 -12.44 -9.77
C TYR A 97 -0.70 -13.03 -9.51
N THR A 98 -1.49 -13.21 -10.56
CA THR A 98 -2.91 -13.61 -10.47
C THR A 98 -3.09 -15.07 -10.03
N ASP A 99 -2.03 -15.86 -10.15
CA ASP A 99 -1.91 -17.25 -9.70
C ASP A 99 -1.34 -17.40 -8.28
N LYS A 100 -0.82 -16.31 -7.70
CA LYS A 100 -0.18 -16.32 -6.37
C LYS A 100 -0.94 -15.44 -5.39
N ARG A 101 -1.89 -16.06 -4.70
CA ARG A 101 -2.57 -15.41 -3.58
C ARG A 101 -1.81 -15.54 -2.27
N PHE A 102 -1.93 -14.49 -1.48
CA PHE A 102 -1.50 -14.46 -0.10
C PHE A 102 -2.60 -14.97 0.84
N TYR A 103 -3.87 -14.54 0.62
CA TYR A 103 -5.03 -14.96 1.40
C TYR A 103 -6.35 -14.60 0.68
N PRO A 104 -7.45 -15.35 0.86
CA PRO A 104 -7.44 -16.78 1.19
C PRO A 104 -6.80 -17.61 0.05
N PRO A 105 -6.22 -18.78 0.35
CA PRO A 105 -5.37 -19.52 -0.60
C PRO A 105 -6.09 -20.15 -1.82
N ASP A 106 -7.42 -20.31 -1.80
CA ASP A 106 -8.13 -21.23 -2.72
C ASP A 106 -9.09 -20.56 -3.71
N GLN A 107 -8.73 -19.40 -4.23
CA GLN A 107 -9.57 -18.69 -5.20
C GLN A 107 -8.68 -18.10 -6.30
N PHE A 108 -9.17 -18.03 -7.54
CA PHE A 108 -8.44 -17.46 -8.68
C PHE A 108 -8.92 -16.05 -9.00
N TYR A 109 -8.03 -15.15 -9.42
CA TYR A 109 -8.47 -13.84 -9.95
C TYR A 109 -9.17 -14.07 -11.29
N ARG A 110 -10.40 -13.60 -11.44
CA ARG A 110 -11.14 -13.63 -12.72
C ARG A 110 -10.86 -12.37 -13.53
N GLY A 111 -9.58 -11.98 -13.59
CA GLY A 111 -9.14 -10.84 -14.40
C GLY A 111 -9.08 -11.13 -15.88
N ASP A 112 -9.64 -12.25 -16.35
CA ASP A 112 -9.51 -12.73 -17.72
C ASP A 112 -10.12 -11.75 -18.76
N ASP A 113 -10.98 -10.84 -18.31
CA ASP A 113 -11.63 -9.84 -19.15
C ASP A 113 -10.81 -8.56 -19.40
N LEU A 114 -9.67 -8.38 -18.72
CA LEU A 114 -8.82 -7.19 -18.89
C LEU A 114 -7.91 -7.33 -20.11
N ALA A 115 -8.06 -6.41 -21.06
CA ALA A 115 -7.24 -6.34 -22.27
C ALA A 115 -6.13 -5.27 -22.15
N PRO A 116 -5.01 -5.42 -22.87
CA PRO A 116 -4.02 -4.34 -22.98
C PRO A 116 -4.65 -3.04 -23.48
N GLY A 117 -4.38 -1.94 -22.76
CA GLY A 117 -4.96 -0.62 -23.01
C GLY A 117 -6.09 -0.24 -22.04
N ASP A 118 -6.70 -1.22 -21.36
CA ASP A 118 -7.77 -0.95 -20.41
C ASP A 118 -7.27 -0.11 -19.23
N ALA A 119 -8.13 0.78 -18.75
CA ALA A 119 -7.86 1.61 -17.58
C ALA A 119 -8.32 0.86 -16.31
N LEU A 120 -7.47 0.90 -15.28
CA LEU A 120 -7.75 0.31 -13.99
C LEU A 120 -7.38 1.30 -12.87
N ASN A 121 -8.27 1.45 -11.90
CA ASN A 121 -7.98 2.20 -10.69
C ASN A 121 -7.14 1.34 -9.73
N LEU A 122 -6.04 1.90 -9.23
CA LEU A 122 -5.19 1.37 -8.17
C LEU A 122 -5.35 2.26 -6.94
N GLY A 123 -6.50 2.14 -6.27
CA GLY A 123 -6.92 3.10 -5.25
C GLY A 123 -7.12 4.49 -5.85
N THR A 124 -6.24 5.44 -5.52
CA THR A 124 -6.30 6.83 -6.03
C THR A 124 -5.50 7.06 -7.31
N THR A 125 -4.75 6.05 -7.79
CA THR A 125 -3.90 6.18 -8.98
C THR A 125 -4.52 5.45 -10.16
N MET A 126 -4.60 6.11 -11.32
CA MET A 126 -5.01 5.45 -12.57
C MET A 126 -3.83 4.69 -13.18
N ALA A 127 -4.08 3.47 -13.66
CA ALA A 127 -3.11 2.68 -14.40
C ALA A 127 -3.72 2.13 -15.69
N LYS A 128 -2.86 1.81 -16.65
CA LYS A 128 -3.23 1.07 -17.84
C LYS A 128 -2.72 -0.36 -17.77
N VAL A 129 -3.53 -1.28 -18.25
CA VAL A 129 -3.13 -2.66 -18.51
C VAL A 129 -2.13 -2.66 -19.65
N ILE A 130 -0.92 -3.12 -19.39
CA ILE A 130 0.13 -3.29 -20.40
C ILE A 130 0.09 -4.71 -20.97
N ALA A 131 -0.13 -5.69 -20.09
CA ALA A 131 -0.29 -7.08 -20.48
C ALA A 131 -1.13 -7.81 -19.44
N ASN A 132 -1.98 -8.71 -19.93
CA ASN A 132 -2.68 -9.70 -19.13
C ASN A 132 -2.34 -11.05 -19.72
N LYS A 133 -1.54 -11.84 -19.00
CA LYS A 133 -1.10 -13.16 -19.43
C LYS A 133 -1.30 -14.14 -18.27
N GLN A 134 -1.21 -15.43 -18.58
CA GLN A 134 -1.39 -16.47 -17.58
C GLN A 134 -0.48 -16.24 -16.36
N GLY A 135 -1.10 -16.02 -15.21
CA GLY A 135 -0.44 -15.78 -13.91
C GLY A 135 0.06 -14.36 -13.66
N GLU A 136 -0.01 -13.42 -14.62
CA GLU A 136 0.52 -12.06 -14.45
C GLU A 136 -0.37 -10.99 -15.10
N LEU A 137 -0.80 -10.02 -14.29
CA LEU A 137 -1.35 -8.76 -14.75
C LEU A 137 -0.30 -7.66 -14.59
N ILE A 138 0.10 -7.04 -15.70
CA ILE A 138 1.10 -5.97 -15.74
C ILE A 138 0.38 -4.65 -15.98
N LEU A 139 0.58 -3.72 -15.06
CA LEU A 139 -0.04 -2.40 -15.05
C LEU A 139 1.03 -1.32 -15.05
N LYS A 140 0.69 -0.17 -15.62
CA LYS A 140 1.57 1.01 -15.64
C LYS A 140 0.79 2.28 -15.35
N THR A 141 1.30 3.08 -14.42
CA THR A 141 0.69 4.34 -14.02
C THR A 141 1.07 5.50 -14.94
N GLU A 142 0.19 6.47 -15.08
CA GLU A 142 0.35 7.68 -15.90
C GLU A 142 0.49 8.98 -15.09
#